data_AF-U1QKI5-F1
#
_entry.id   AF-U1QKI5-F1
#
_cell.length_a   1.000
_cell.length_b   1.000
_cell.length_c   1.000
_cell.angle_alpha   90.00
_cell.angle_beta   90.00
_cell.angle_gamma   90.00
#
_symmetry.space_group_name_H-M   'P 1'
#
loop_
_entity.id
_entity.type
_entity.pdbx_description
1 polymer ?
#
loop_
_entity_poly.entity_id
_entity_poly.type
_entity_poly.pdbx_seq_one_letter_code
_entity_poly.pdbx_strand_id
1 'polypeptide(L)'
;MVKSTVRFSETVMDRVEELVSGEEFSSKSEFQRFAVEYVLSEIDDYEPEMLDFEDVRDEMFPDHAVGRGEPDGEGDGEFYQVAARVRQFALRGEIETARELIDTRYPATDPRAMVLDDIIETYRHSD
;
A
#
# COMPACT_ATOMS: atom_id res chain seq x y z
N MET A 1 26.01 -4.11 10.00
CA MET A 1 24.96 -4.98 10.56
C MET A 1 25.20 -5.19 12.05
N VAL A 2 24.21 -4.86 12.87
CA VAL A 2 24.19 -5.15 14.32
C VAL A 2 23.32 -6.38 14.54
N LYS A 3 23.76 -7.31 15.42
CA LYS A 3 23.02 -8.56 15.66
C LYS A 3 22.10 -8.41 16.87
N SER A 4 20.81 -8.64 16.68
CA SER A 4 19.82 -8.79 17.75
C SER A 4 19.33 -10.24 17.83
N THR A 5 18.88 -10.70 19.00
CA THR A 5 18.30 -12.05 19.17
C THR A 5 16.93 -11.93 19.80
N VAL A 6 15.94 -12.49 19.11
CA VAL A 6 14.52 -12.47 19.49
C VAL A 6 13.98 -13.90 19.58
N ARG A 7 12.95 -14.12 20.39
CA ARG A 7 12.31 -15.42 20.59
C ARG A 7 10.94 -15.42 19.94
N PHE A 8 10.63 -16.48 19.21
CA PHE A 8 9.33 -16.71 18.58
C PHE A 8 8.73 -18.02 19.09
N SER A 9 7.41 -18.17 19.00
CA SER A 9 6.75 -19.46 19.22
C SER A 9 7.03 -20.40 18.04
N GLU A 10 6.93 -21.71 18.29
CA GLU A 10 7.10 -22.73 17.25
C GLU A 10 6.16 -22.49 16.07
N THR A 11 4.88 -22.24 16.33
CA THR A 11 3.87 -21.94 15.30
C THR A 11 4.23 -20.75 14.41
N VAL A 12 4.89 -19.72 14.96
CA VAL A 12 5.35 -18.58 14.15
C VAL A 12 6.53 -18.99 13.29
N MET A 13 7.46 -19.76 13.85
CA MET A 13 8.62 -20.25 13.11
C MET A 13 8.23 -21.20 11.97
N ASP A 14 7.23 -22.06 12.17
CA ASP A 14 6.73 -22.97 11.14
C ASP A 14 6.19 -22.19 9.93
N ARG A 15 5.41 -21.12 10.17
CA ARG A 15 4.92 -20.26 9.08
C ARG A 15 6.02 -19.48 8.37
N VAL A 16 7.02 -19.01 9.12
CA VAL A 16 8.19 -18.35 8.52
C VAL A 16 8.98 -19.35 7.67
N GLU A 17 9.05 -20.62 8.07
CA GLU A 17 9.69 -21.66 7.27
C GLU A 17 8.93 -21.97 5.97
N GLU A 18 7.59 -21.96 6.00
CA GLU A 18 6.77 -22.09 4.80
C GLU A 18 7.07 -20.96 3.79
N LEU A 19 7.09 -19.70 4.26
CA LEU A 19 7.37 -18.52 3.41
C LEU A 19 8.80 -18.50 2.85
N VAL A 20 9.79 -18.99 3.60
CA VAL A 20 11.18 -19.09 3.10
C VAL A 20 11.34 -20.27 2.14
N SER A 21 10.46 -21.26 2.22
CA SER A 21 10.48 -22.42 1.32
C SER A 21 9.74 -22.17 0.01
N GLY A 22 8.87 -21.17 -0.06
CA GLY A 22 7.98 -20.86 -1.19
C GLY A 22 8.57 -19.97 -2.29
N GLU A 23 9.88 -19.78 -2.31
CA GLU A 23 10.63 -18.88 -3.22
C GLU A 23 10.51 -17.38 -2.92
N GLU A 24 9.59 -16.95 -2.03
CA GLU A 24 9.39 -15.53 -1.68
C GLU A 24 10.57 -14.92 -0.90
N PHE A 25 11.33 -15.74 -0.17
CA PHE A 25 12.50 -15.29 0.59
C PHE A 25 13.66 -16.30 0.49
N SER A 26 14.88 -15.80 0.28
CA SER A 26 16.10 -16.61 0.25
C SER A 26 16.54 -17.11 1.63
N SER A 27 16.14 -16.41 2.69
CA SER A 27 16.50 -16.77 4.07
C SER A 27 15.58 -16.17 5.13
N LYS A 28 15.57 -16.79 6.32
CA LYS A 28 14.88 -16.26 7.51
C LYS A 28 15.35 -14.86 7.89
N SER A 29 16.64 -14.57 7.70
CA SER A 29 17.22 -13.25 7.99
C SER A 29 16.77 -12.18 6.99
N GLU A 30 16.41 -12.58 5.77
CA GLU A 30 15.83 -11.68 4.76
C GLU A 30 14.37 -11.36 5.10
N PHE A 31 13.56 -12.40 5.36
CA PHE A 31 12.19 -12.22 5.85
C PHE A 31 12.13 -11.28 7.07
N GLN A 32 13.03 -11.47 8.04
CA GLN A 32 13.07 -10.62 9.23
C GLN A 32 13.45 -9.17 8.94
N ARG A 33 14.36 -8.92 7.99
CA ARG A 33 14.71 -7.55 7.58
C ARG A 33 13.52 -6.91 6.88
N PHE A 34 12.94 -7.60 5.91
CA PHE A 34 11.75 -7.15 5.20
C PHE A 34 10.60 -6.80 6.16
N ALA A 35 10.27 -7.70 7.10
CA ALA A 35 9.17 -7.47 8.04
C ALA A 35 9.39 -6.23 8.92
N VAL A 36 10.64 -5.96 9.33
CA VAL A 36 10.97 -4.77 10.12
C VAL A 36 10.88 -3.51 9.26
N GLU A 37 11.51 -3.52 8.09
CA GLU A 37 11.55 -2.37 7.19
C GLU A 37 10.15 -2.01 6.67
N TYR A 38 9.31 -3.02 6.39
CA TYR A 38 7.91 -2.82 5.99
C TYR A 38 7.09 -2.14 7.07
N VAL A 39 7.20 -2.58 8.33
CA VAL A 39 6.48 -1.92 9.42
C VAL A 39 6.97 -0.48 9.60
N LEU A 40 8.28 -0.23 9.48
CA LEU A 40 8.83 1.13 9.58
C LEU A 40 8.35 2.03 8.44
N SER A 41 8.28 1.53 7.20
CA SER A 41 7.79 2.32 6.07
C SER A 41 6.30 2.67 6.14
N GLU A 42 5.51 1.92 6.92
CA GLU A 42 4.07 2.18 7.07
C GLU A 42 3.74 3.14 8.22
N ILE A 43 4.65 3.32 9.19
CA ILE A 43 4.38 4.12 10.41
C ILE A 43 5.17 5.43 10.47
N ASP A 44 6.13 5.63 9.58
CA ASP A 44 7.00 6.81 9.51
C ASP A 44 7.45 7.05 8.06
N ASP A 45 8.13 8.16 7.80
CA ASP A 45 8.74 8.49 6.50
C ASP A 45 10.05 7.71 6.27
N TYR A 46 10.13 6.47 6.78
CA TYR A 46 11.30 5.61 6.66
C TYR A 46 11.41 5.05 5.23
N GLU A 47 12.55 5.28 4.60
CA GLU A 47 12.92 4.68 3.31
C GLU A 47 13.65 3.34 3.56
N PRO A 48 13.08 2.19 3.11
CA PRO A 48 13.73 0.89 3.22
C PRO A 48 15.12 0.85 2.57
N GLU A 49 16.08 0.23 3.24
CA GLU A 49 17.45 0.04 2.76
C GLU A 49 17.66 -1.34 2.12
N MET A 50 16.70 -2.26 2.29
CA MET A 50 16.73 -3.60 1.73
C MET A 50 16.66 -3.56 0.19
N LEU A 51 17.59 -4.29 -0.46
CA LEU A 51 17.54 -4.53 -1.91
C LEU A 51 16.28 -5.32 -2.26
N ASP A 52 15.68 -4.98 -3.41
CA ASP A 52 14.48 -5.63 -3.96
C ASP A 52 13.27 -5.57 -3.00
N PHE A 53 13.25 -4.60 -2.08
CA PHE A 53 12.18 -4.46 -1.09
C PHE A 53 10.79 -4.31 -1.74
N GLU A 54 10.71 -3.52 -2.81
CA GLU A 54 9.44 -3.26 -3.51
C GLU A 54 8.95 -4.50 -4.24
N ASP A 55 9.85 -5.24 -4.90
CA ASP A 55 9.53 -6.49 -5.58
C ASP A 55 8.99 -7.53 -4.59
N VAL A 56 9.68 -7.71 -3.46
CA VAL A 56 9.27 -8.64 -2.39
C VAL A 56 7.94 -8.22 -1.76
N ARG A 57 7.72 -6.91 -1.56
CA ARG A 57 6.45 -6.38 -1.04
C ARG A 57 5.30 -6.68 -1.98
N ASP A 58 5.49 -6.44 -3.27
CA ASP A 58 4.47 -6.58 -4.28
C ASP A 58 4.12 -8.05 -4.54
N GLU A 59 5.10 -8.96 -4.41
CA GLU A 59 4.88 -10.41 -4.42
C GLU A 59 4.08 -10.89 -3.20
N MET A 60 4.43 -10.43 -1.99
CA MET A 60 3.74 -10.78 -0.75
C MET A 60 2.33 -10.20 -0.65
N PHE A 61 2.14 -9.01 -1.21
CA PHE A 61 0.90 -8.26 -1.15
C PHE A 61 0.53 -7.79 -2.56
N PRO A 62 0.04 -8.69 -3.43
CA PRO A 62 -0.32 -8.35 -4.81
C PRO A 62 -1.42 -7.27 -4.89
N ASP A 63 -2.29 -7.19 -3.88
CA ASP A 63 -3.28 -6.11 -3.78
C ASP A 63 -2.65 -4.74 -3.46
N HIS A 64 -1.46 -4.71 -2.84
CA HIS A 64 -0.68 -3.50 -2.61
C HIS A 64 0.06 -3.05 -3.88
N ALA A 65 0.50 -3.98 -4.72
CA ALA A 65 1.14 -3.69 -6.02
C ALA A 65 0.21 -2.90 -6.95
N VAL A 66 -1.09 -3.24 -6.96
CA VAL A 66 -2.13 -2.52 -7.71
C VAL A 66 -2.31 -1.07 -7.21
N GLY A 67 -1.90 -0.77 -5.98
CA GLY A 67 -1.97 0.56 -5.37
C GLY A 67 -0.69 1.38 -5.42
N ARG A 68 0.47 0.82 -5.77
CA ARG A 68 1.77 1.54 -5.75
C ARG A 68 2.67 1.32 -6.96
N GLY A 69 2.24 0.55 -7.96
CA GLY A 69 2.96 0.48 -9.23
C GLY A 69 3.27 1.89 -9.72
N GLU A 70 4.56 2.22 -9.82
CA GLU A 70 5.00 3.43 -10.50
C GLU A 70 4.33 3.43 -11.88
N PRO A 71 3.51 4.42 -12.21
CA PRO A 71 3.07 4.54 -13.57
C PRO A 71 4.32 4.88 -14.38
N ASP A 72 4.64 4.06 -15.37
CA ASP A 72 5.56 4.40 -16.47
C ASP A 72 4.94 5.53 -17.37
N GLY A 73 4.37 6.54 -16.72
CA GLY A 73 3.65 7.68 -17.27
C GLY A 73 3.37 8.66 -16.15
N GLU A 74 4.09 9.79 -16.16
CA GLU A 74 4.18 10.84 -15.12
C GLU A 74 2.85 11.57 -14.74
N GLY A 75 1.69 10.93 -14.84
CA GLY A 75 0.41 11.51 -14.43
C GLY A 75 -0.75 10.55 -14.13
N ASP A 76 -0.70 9.29 -14.57
CA ASP A 76 -1.87 8.40 -14.51
C ASP A 76 -1.93 7.55 -13.22
N GLY A 77 -0.79 7.10 -12.69
CA GLY A 77 -0.76 6.29 -11.45
C GLY A 77 -1.15 7.08 -10.21
N GLU A 78 -0.80 8.36 -10.12
CA GLU A 78 -1.27 9.23 -9.03
C GLU A 78 -2.79 9.34 -9.04
N PHE A 79 -3.40 9.45 -10.23
CA PHE A 79 -4.85 9.52 -10.37
C PHE A 79 -5.54 8.25 -9.85
N TYR A 80 -5.04 7.07 -10.21
CA TYR A 80 -5.62 5.80 -9.73
C TYR A 80 -5.45 5.62 -8.20
N GLN A 81 -4.33 6.07 -7.63
CA GLN A 81 -4.12 6.08 -6.18
C GLN A 81 -5.11 6.99 -5.46
N VAL A 82 -5.34 8.19 -6.00
CA VAL A 82 -6.34 9.12 -5.44
C VAL A 82 -7.75 8.53 -5.59
N ALA A 83 -8.07 7.92 -6.73
CA ALA A 83 -9.36 7.26 -6.95
C ALA A 83 -9.63 6.13 -5.96
N ALA A 84 -8.62 5.31 -5.65
CA ALA A 84 -8.75 4.24 -4.65
C ALA A 84 -9.05 4.79 -3.25
N ARG A 85 -8.36 5.87 -2.82
CA ARG A 85 -8.61 6.53 -1.54
C ARG A 85 -9.98 7.21 -1.49
N VAL A 86 -10.38 7.92 -2.54
CA VAL A 86 -11.72 8.52 -2.64
C VAL A 86 -12.80 7.45 -2.49
N ARG A 87 -12.66 6.32 -3.19
CA ARG A 87 -13.57 5.17 -3.07
C ARG A 87 -13.61 4.61 -1.65
N GLN A 88 -12.47 4.49 -0.99
CA GLN A 88 -12.38 3.99 0.38
C GLN A 88 -13.14 4.88 1.37
N PHE A 89 -12.94 6.20 1.28
CA PHE A 89 -13.66 7.16 2.12
C PHE A 89 -15.17 7.15 1.81
N ALA A 90 -15.55 7.11 0.54
CA ALA A 90 -16.95 7.03 0.12
C ALA A 90 -17.66 5.77 0.65
N LEU A 91 -17.00 4.61 0.60
CA LEU A 91 -17.51 3.34 1.15
C LEU A 91 -17.73 3.39 2.67
N ARG A 92 -16.98 4.22 3.39
CA ARG A 92 -17.09 4.38 4.84
C ARG A 92 -18.06 5.48 5.26
N GLY A 93 -18.69 6.16 4.30
CA GLY A 93 -19.53 7.33 4.55
C GLY A 93 -18.74 8.60 4.91
N GLU A 94 -17.41 8.60 4.72
CA GLU A 94 -16.52 9.74 4.99
C GLU A 94 -16.50 10.69 3.77
N ILE A 95 -17.67 11.19 3.38
CA ILE A 95 -17.87 11.90 2.11
C ILE A 95 -17.14 13.24 2.08
N GLU A 96 -17.16 13.99 3.17
CA GLU A 96 -16.48 15.28 3.29
C GLU A 96 -14.96 15.11 3.13
N THR A 97 -14.39 14.08 3.75
CA THR A 97 -12.96 13.74 3.64
C THR A 97 -12.60 13.33 2.21
N ALA A 98 -13.47 12.59 1.52
CA ALA A 98 -13.27 12.24 0.12
C ALA A 98 -13.21 13.50 -0.78
N ARG A 99 -14.07 14.49 -0.55
CA ARG A 99 -14.11 15.75 -1.30
C ARG A 99 -12.89 16.64 -1.04
N GLU A 100 -12.52 16.77 0.22
CA GLU A 100 -11.34 17.56 0.60
C GLU A 100 -10.05 16.98 -0.04
N LEU A 101 -9.96 15.66 -0.15
CA LEU A 101 -8.87 15.01 -0.87
C LEU A 101 -8.86 15.39 -2.37
N ILE A 102 -10.02 15.39 -3.03
CA ILE A 102 -10.14 15.79 -4.44
C ILE A 102 -9.72 17.26 -4.62
N ASP A 103 -10.28 18.17 -3.82
CA ASP A 103 -10.01 19.61 -3.89
C ASP A 103 -8.54 19.96 -3.62
N THR A 104 -7.86 19.17 -2.78
CA THR A 104 -6.43 19.34 -2.49
C THR A 104 -5.55 18.92 -3.67
N ARG A 105 -5.97 17.88 -4.42
CA ARG A 105 -5.15 17.26 -5.47
C ARG A 105 -5.43 17.83 -6.85
N TYR A 106 -6.65 18.28 -7.10
CA TYR A 106 -7.08 18.72 -8.41
C TYR A 106 -7.82 20.05 -8.32
N PRO A 107 -7.56 20.99 -9.24
CA PRO A 107 -8.42 22.15 -9.40
C PRO A 107 -9.85 21.72 -9.70
N ALA A 108 -10.85 22.48 -9.23
CA ALA A 108 -12.27 22.19 -9.48
C ALA A 108 -12.67 22.14 -10.96
N THR A 109 -11.82 22.65 -11.87
CA THR A 109 -12.03 22.59 -13.33
C THR A 109 -11.28 21.44 -14.00
N ASP A 110 -10.53 20.62 -13.26
CA ASP A 110 -9.81 19.47 -13.81
C ASP A 110 -10.80 18.33 -14.09
N PRO A 111 -10.81 17.76 -15.30
CA PRO A 111 -11.66 16.60 -15.62
C PRO A 111 -11.48 15.42 -14.65
N ARG A 112 -10.30 15.26 -14.07
CA ARG A 112 -10.01 14.22 -13.07
C ARG A 112 -10.80 14.42 -11.79
N ALA A 113 -11.00 15.67 -11.34
CA ALA A 113 -11.84 15.96 -10.19
C ALA A 113 -13.29 15.52 -10.43
N MET A 114 -13.83 15.81 -11.62
CA MET A 114 -15.20 15.42 -11.99
C MET A 114 -15.40 13.90 -11.98
N VAL A 115 -14.43 13.14 -12.49
CA VAL A 115 -14.50 11.67 -12.48
C VAL A 115 -14.45 11.10 -11.06
N LEU A 116 -13.68 11.72 -10.17
CA LEU A 116 -13.59 11.31 -8.76
C LEU A 116 -14.87 11.64 -7.98
N ASP A 117 -15.53 12.77 -8.29
CA ASP A 117 -16.83 13.10 -7.73
C ASP A 117 -17.91 12.07 -8.12
N ASP A 118 -17.88 11.54 -9.34
CA ASP A 118 -18.82 10.49 -9.77
C ASP A 118 -18.67 9.19 -8.95
N ILE A 119 -17.46 8.88 -8.47
CA ILE A 119 -17.22 7.76 -7.55
C ILE A 119 -17.96 7.99 -6.24
N ILE A 120 -17.89 9.20 -5.69
CA ILE A 120 -18.57 9.57 -4.44
C ILE A 120 -20.09 9.41 -4.59
N GLU A 121 -20.65 9.93 -5.69
CA GLU A 121 -22.10 9.89 -5.93
C GLU A 121 -22.62 8.44 -6.13
N THR A 122 -21.81 7.54 -6.70
CA THR A 122 -22.14 6.11 -6.81
C THR A 122 -22.45 5.48 -5.44
N TYR A 123 -21.69 5.84 -4.40
CA TYR A 123 -21.87 5.29 -3.06
C TYR A 123 -22.91 6.03 -2.23
N ARG A 124 -23.20 7.28 -2.57
CA ARG A 124 -24.31 8.04 -1.96
C ARG A 124 -25.69 7.52 -2.37
N HIS A 125 -25.81 6.94 -3.57
CA HIS A 125 -27.07 6.36 -4.06
C HIS A 125 -27.30 4.91 -3.64
N SER A 126 -26.38 4.32 -2.85
CA SER A 126 -26.50 2.93 -2.37
C SER A 126 -27.16 2.82 -0.97
N ASP A 127 -27.69 3.93 -0.43
CA ASP A 127 -28.53 3.99 0.78
C ASP A 127 -30.04 4.03 0.41
#